data_AF-A0A836L099-F1
#
_entry.id   AF-A0A836L099-F1
#
_cell.length_a   1.000
_cell.length_b   1.000
_cell.length_c   1.000
_cell.angle_alpha   90.00
_cell.angle_beta   90.00
_cell.angle_gamma   90.00
#
_symmetry.space_group_name_H-M   'P 1'
#
loop_
_entity.id
_entity.type
_entity.pdbx_description
1 polymer ?
#
loop_
_entity_poly.entity_id
_entity_poly.type
_entity_poly.pdbx_seq_one_letter_code
_entity_poly.pdbx_strand_id
1 'polypeptide(L)'
;MLSQPSDELARLREELAQEEVDLAALEDDVEAHSAQLGYLHTEYTLNKTRICHYYEPRLAPLQAIRYAAAQKESLITFQIEWLERKIVEQERRSEGGHFNETLHMKSVAEEYLDKAYESVLRCYEHFSECPEEALRIASQYLCPPDEAIATMELVMKVRGEAPEDCTWKASQVLLSNTYFHDFFATRSDSLLKRCDLLSYDVMNEVERFCDNPHHSVLALYRISTPIGCMGEWLHCVRNYYRVKLVTAPVLLSQNADTGRITEQAKAWLHTMSLGEERGQNQKQQTATPLKTSPSGSSHSTAADAVARSASTDDTELGVVAAVHDNQSEVLPLSTNPSSEAAEMVQSLRHSLYRLRERVRAIEKEEAVIESDMRAKLSVVQGDYDGTMVPLEDQLEETTACFLERAMRKTDPVVAPPSMEAAAALA
;
A
#
# COMPACT_ATOMS: atom_id res chain seq x y z
N MET A 1 -61.91 60.09 21.67
CA MET A 1 -62.26 58.69 21.94
C MET A 1 -60.95 57.96 22.24
N LEU A 2 -60.67 57.76 23.52
CA LEU A 2 -59.47 57.08 24.02
C LEU A 2 -59.84 55.60 24.15
N SER A 3 -59.21 54.72 23.37
CA SER A 3 -59.32 53.27 23.58
C SER A 3 -58.88 52.95 25.01
N GLN A 4 -59.64 52.11 25.71
CA GLN A 4 -59.29 51.73 27.08
C GLN A 4 -58.03 50.84 27.07
N PRO A 5 -57.13 50.98 28.05
CA PRO A 5 -55.88 50.18 28.14
C PRO A 5 -56.13 48.65 28.23
N SER A 6 -57.36 48.23 28.54
CA SER A 6 -57.78 46.82 28.53
C SER A 6 -57.93 46.25 27.11
N ASP A 7 -58.36 47.06 26.13
CA ASP A 7 -58.55 46.61 24.74
C ASP A 7 -57.20 46.44 24.03
N GLU A 8 -56.23 47.29 24.38
CA GLU A 8 -54.87 47.23 23.85
C GLU A 8 -54.09 46.00 24.36
N LEU A 9 -54.26 45.64 25.64
CA LEU A 9 -53.71 44.40 26.19
C LEU A 9 -54.34 43.14 25.59
N ALA A 10 -55.64 43.15 25.31
CA ALA A 10 -56.31 42.04 24.64
C ALA A 10 -55.78 41.85 23.21
N ARG A 11 -55.61 42.96 22.47
CA ARG A 11 -55.03 42.96 21.14
C ARG A 11 -53.59 42.46 21.12
N LEU A 12 -52.73 42.91 22.04
CA LEU A 12 -51.34 42.45 22.13
C LEU A 12 -51.23 40.95 22.46
N ARG A 13 -52.18 40.41 23.26
CA ARG A 13 -52.25 38.97 23.53
C ARG A 13 -52.66 38.16 22.31
N GLU A 14 -53.58 38.68 21.51
CA GLU A 14 -53.99 38.07 20.25
C GLU A 14 -52.86 38.10 19.22
N GLU A 15 -52.17 39.23 19.07
CA GLU A 15 -50.99 39.38 18.21
C GLU A 15 -49.85 38.44 18.65
N LEU A 16 -49.58 38.32 19.96
CA LEU A 16 -48.56 37.39 20.48
C LEU A 16 -48.94 35.92 20.26
N ALA A 17 -50.21 35.56 20.44
CA ALA A 17 -50.69 34.22 20.15
C ALA A 17 -50.57 33.88 18.66
N GLN A 18 -50.84 34.85 17.77
CA GLN A 18 -50.66 34.67 16.33
C GLN A 18 -49.18 34.50 15.95
N GLU A 19 -48.28 35.31 16.51
CA GLU A 19 -46.83 35.16 16.28
C GLU A 19 -46.28 33.84 16.82
N GLU A 20 -46.84 33.30 17.91
CA GLU A 20 -46.47 31.97 18.41
C GLU A 20 -46.91 30.85 17.46
N VAL A 21 -48.09 30.96 16.85
CA VAL A 21 -48.57 30.02 15.83
C VAL A 21 -47.69 30.12 14.57
N ASP A 22 -47.37 31.33 14.12
CA ASP A 22 -46.52 31.55 12.95
C ASP A 22 -45.09 31.02 13.16
N LEU A 23 -44.51 31.22 14.36
CA LEU A 23 -43.19 30.69 14.72
C LEU A 23 -43.18 29.16 14.78
N ALA A 24 -44.22 28.54 15.35
CA ALA A 24 -44.34 27.08 15.38
C ALA A 24 -44.45 26.50 13.97
N ALA A 25 -45.19 27.15 13.07
CA ALA A 25 -45.27 26.74 11.67
C ALA A 25 -43.91 26.83 10.96
N LEU A 26 -43.15 27.90 11.20
CA LEU A 26 -41.80 28.04 10.64
C LEU A 26 -40.81 27.02 11.21
N GLU A 27 -40.91 26.69 12.49
CA GLU A 27 -40.11 25.63 13.12
C GLU A 27 -40.41 24.26 12.50
N ASP A 28 -41.69 23.92 12.33
CA ASP A 28 -42.14 22.69 11.67
C ASP A 28 -41.64 22.63 10.22
N ASP A 29 -41.66 23.76 9.49
CA ASP A 29 -41.14 23.85 8.13
C ASP A 29 -39.62 23.63 8.08
N VAL A 30 -38.86 24.28 8.97
CA VAL A 30 -37.39 24.09 9.06
C VAL A 30 -37.06 22.63 9.40
N GLU A 31 -37.77 22.01 10.34
CA GLU A 31 -37.60 20.60 10.68
C GLU A 31 -37.90 19.71 9.46
N ALA A 32 -39.00 19.95 8.75
CA ALA A 32 -39.37 19.18 7.57
C ALA A 32 -38.34 19.28 6.44
N HIS A 33 -37.86 20.48 6.12
CA HIS A 33 -36.84 20.70 5.07
C HIS A 33 -35.50 20.08 5.47
N SER A 34 -35.09 20.24 6.74
CA SER A 34 -33.84 19.64 7.24
C SER A 34 -33.88 18.10 7.20
N ALA A 35 -35.02 17.50 7.54
CA ALA A 35 -35.22 16.06 7.46
C ALA A 35 -35.15 15.57 6.00
N GLN A 36 -35.81 16.26 5.07
CA GLN A 36 -35.75 15.95 3.64
C GLN A 36 -34.33 16.00 3.10
N LEU A 37 -33.55 17.04 3.44
CA LEU A 37 -32.16 17.17 3.05
C LEU A 37 -31.30 16.03 3.63
N GLY A 38 -31.54 15.65 4.89
CA GLY A 38 -30.87 14.51 5.52
C GLY A 38 -31.14 13.18 4.81
N TYR A 39 -32.39 12.94 4.36
CA TYR A 39 -32.75 11.78 3.56
C TYR A 39 -32.04 11.78 2.21
N LEU A 40 -32.05 12.91 1.50
CA LEU A 40 -31.38 13.05 0.19
C LEU A 40 -29.87 12.84 0.30
N HIS A 41 -29.22 13.41 1.31
CA HIS A 41 -27.78 13.22 1.53
C HIS A 41 -27.42 11.75 1.81
N THR A 42 -28.26 11.07 2.61
CA THR A 42 -28.09 9.64 2.89
C THR A 42 -28.24 8.81 1.62
N GLU A 43 -29.24 9.10 0.79
CA GLU A 43 -29.49 8.41 -0.47
C GLU A 43 -28.36 8.67 -1.48
N TYR A 44 -27.89 9.92 -1.60
CA TYR A 44 -26.74 10.30 -2.42
C TYR A 44 -25.50 9.50 -2.02
N THR A 45 -25.21 9.44 -0.72
CA THR A 45 -24.06 8.70 -0.19
C THR A 45 -24.19 7.21 -0.51
N LEU A 46 -25.37 6.61 -0.31
CA LEU A 46 -25.61 5.20 -0.63
C LEU A 46 -25.46 4.92 -2.14
N ASN A 47 -25.97 5.80 -3.00
CA ASN A 47 -25.88 5.63 -4.45
C ASN A 47 -24.44 5.79 -4.95
N LYS A 48 -23.67 6.74 -4.40
CA LYS A 48 -22.24 6.88 -4.64
C LYS A 48 -21.48 5.62 -4.20
N THR A 49 -21.73 5.12 -3.00
CA THR A 49 -21.10 3.89 -2.49
C THR A 49 -21.45 2.67 -3.34
N ARG A 50 -22.70 2.53 -3.80
CA ARG A 50 -23.11 1.44 -4.71
C ARG A 50 -22.35 1.48 -6.04
N ILE A 51 -22.14 2.68 -6.60
CA ILE A 51 -21.32 2.85 -7.80
C ILE A 51 -19.89 2.39 -7.50
N CYS A 52 -19.25 2.89 -6.44
CA CYS A 52 -17.89 2.48 -6.09
C CYS A 52 -17.78 0.96 -5.90
N HIS A 53 -18.69 0.34 -5.14
CA HIS A 53 -18.70 -1.11 -4.92
C HIS A 53 -18.89 -1.93 -6.21
N TYR A 54 -19.51 -1.38 -7.25
CA TYR A 54 -19.64 -2.05 -8.54
C TYR A 54 -18.35 -1.97 -9.37
N TYR A 55 -17.65 -0.83 -9.33
CA TYR A 55 -16.46 -0.59 -10.16
C TYR A 55 -15.14 -1.01 -9.49
N GLU A 56 -15.00 -0.86 -8.17
CA GLU A 56 -13.77 -1.19 -7.43
C GLU A 56 -13.30 -2.64 -7.63
N PRO A 57 -14.16 -3.68 -7.55
CA PRO A 57 -13.74 -5.06 -7.78
C PRO A 57 -13.22 -5.32 -9.21
N ARG A 58 -13.58 -4.45 -10.17
CA ARG A 58 -13.13 -4.52 -11.56
C ARG A 58 -11.83 -3.75 -11.77
N LEU A 59 -11.64 -2.64 -11.06
CA LEU A 59 -10.42 -1.82 -11.11
C LEU A 59 -9.27 -2.43 -10.31
N ALA A 60 -9.54 -2.97 -9.12
CA ALA A 60 -8.54 -3.54 -8.22
C ALA A 60 -7.57 -4.54 -8.87
N PRO A 61 -8.03 -5.56 -9.65
CA PRO A 61 -7.12 -6.49 -10.31
C PRO A 61 -6.26 -5.81 -11.37
N LEU A 62 -6.80 -4.82 -12.11
CA LEU A 62 -6.04 -4.09 -13.13
C LEU A 62 -4.95 -3.23 -12.48
N GLN A 63 -5.27 -2.56 -11.39
CA GLN A 63 -4.32 -1.78 -10.59
C GLN A 63 -3.22 -2.67 -10.00
N ALA A 64 -3.57 -3.86 -9.49
CA ALA A 64 -2.60 -4.81 -8.99
C ALA A 64 -1.62 -5.28 -10.09
N ILE A 65 -2.12 -5.61 -11.29
CA ILE A 65 -1.27 -6.01 -12.40
C ILE A 65 -0.38 -4.85 -12.86
N ARG A 66 -0.93 -3.63 -12.97
CA ARG A 66 -0.16 -2.44 -13.35
C ARG A 66 0.94 -2.14 -12.34
N TYR A 67 0.63 -2.23 -11.06
CA TYR A 67 1.60 -2.01 -9.98
C TYR A 67 2.72 -3.05 -10.00
N ALA A 68 2.39 -4.34 -10.05
CA ALA A 68 3.38 -5.42 -10.13
C ALA A 68 4.23 -5.31 -11.41
N ALA A 69 3.62 -4.95 -12.54
CA ALA A 69 4.34 -4.73 -13.79
C ALA A 69 5.37 -3.59 -13.68
N ALA A 70 5.05 -2.50 -12.98
CA ALA A 70 6.01 -1.41 -12.73
C ALA A 70 7.20 -1.87 -11.87
N GLN A 71 6.96 -2.69 -10.84
CA GLN A 71 8.04 -3.26 -10.01
C GLN A 71 8.97 -4.19 -10.81
N LYS A 72 8.38 -5.01 -11.70
CA LYS A 72 9.10 -5.91 -12.60
C LYS A 72 9.87 -5.15 -13.68
N GLU A 73 9.28 -4.12 -14.27
CA GLU A 73 9.94 -3.23 -15.24
C GLU A 73 11.20 -2.59 -14.63
N SER A 74 11.12 -2.12 -13.38
CA SER A 74 12.27 -1.56 -12.67
C SER A 74 13.41 -2.57 -12.56
N LEU A 75 13.12 -3.82 -12.17
CA LEU A 75 14.12 -4.89 -12.09
C LEU A 75 14.74 -5.24 -13.45
N ILE A 76 13.92 -5.38 -14.49
CA ILE A 76 14.40 -5.70 -15.85
C ILE A 76 15.29 -4.57 -16.38
N THR A 77 14.89 -3.32 -16.18
CA THR A 77 15.66 -2.15 -16.59
C THR A 77 17.03 -2.12 -15.91
N PHE A 78 17.07 -2.38 -14.60
CA PHE A 78 18.32 -2.43 -13.86
C PHE A 78 19.25 -3.57 -14.33
N GLN A 79 18.71 -4.75 -14.63
CA GLN A 79 19.50 -5.85 -15.21
C GLN A 79 20.08 -5.49 -16.58
N ILE A 80 19.29 -4.85 -17.44
CA ILE A 80 19.75 -4.37 -18.76
C ILE A 80 20.91 -3.38 -18.56
N GLU A 81 20.74 -2.37 -17.69
CA GLU A 81 21.77 -1.36 -17.43
C GLU A 81 23.08 -1.99 -16.92
N TRP A 82 22.98 -2.92 -15.96
CA TRP A 82 24.15 -3.63 -15.44
C TRP A 82 24.87 -4.44 -16.53
N LEU A 83 24.13 -5.23 -17.32
CA LEU A 83 24.69 -6.06 -18.37
C LEU A 83 25.32 -5.22 -19.50
N GLU A 84 24.71 -4.10 -19.87
CA GLU A 84 25.27 -3.18 -20.86
C GLU A 84 26.59 -2.57 -20.39
N ARG A 85 26.66 -2.10 -19.13
CA ARG A 85 27.92 -1.63 -18.54
C ARG A 85 28.99 -2.72 -18.51
N LYS A 86 28.60 -3.95 -18.17
CA LYS A 86 29.49 -5.11 -18.19
C LYS A 86 30.04 -5.40 -19.58
N ILE A 87 29.21 -5.36 -20.62
CA ILE A 87 29.64 -5.56 -22.02
C ILE A 87 30.66 -4.50 -22.42
N VAL A 88 30.39 -3.22 -22.13
CA VAL A 88 31.29 -2.11 -22.46
C VAL A 88 32.66 -2.26 -21.78
N GLU A 89 32.69 -2.60 -20.49
CA GLU A 89 33.95 -2.83 -19.77
C GLU A 89 34.67 -4.10 -20.24
N GLN A 90 33.92 -5.15 -20.62
CA GLN A 90 34.50 -6.36 -21.20
C GLN A 90 35.16 -6.05 -22.56
N GLU A 91 34.51 -5.30 -23.44
CA GLU A 91 35.06 -4.89 -24.74
C GLU A 91 36.31 -4.02 -24.57
N ARG A 92 36.22 -2.99 -23.73
CA ARG A 92 37.33 -2.07 -23.42
C ARG A 92 38.58 -2.80 -22.93
N ARG A 93 38.42 -3.89 -22.16
CA ARG A 93 39.52 -4.65 -21.58
C ARG A 93 40.00 -5.79 -22.48
N SER A 94 39.14 -6.34 -23.33
CA SER A 94 39.50 -7.41 -24.27
C SER A 94 40.55 -6.97 -25.29
N GLU A 95 40.68 -5.66 -25.55
CA GLU A 95 41.74 -5.09 -26.39
C GLU A 95 43.13 -5.10 -25.71
N GLY A 96 43.21 -5.25 -24.38
CA GLY A 96 44.44 -5.11 -23.59
C GLY A 96 44.72 -6.21 -22.56
N GLY A 97 43.85 -7.21 -22.40
CA GLY A 97 44.04 -8.30 -21.44
C GLY A 97 42.77 -9.12 -21.12
N HIS A 98 42.88 -9.97 -20.09
CA HIS A 98 41.75 -10.80 -19.62
C HIS A 98 40.78 -9.96 -18.77
N PHE A 99 39.49 -10.02 -19.08
CA PHE A 99 38.44 -9.38 -18.28
C PHE A 99 38.12 -10.23 -17.04
N ASN A 100 38.28 -9.63 -15.84
CA ASN A 100 37.83 -10.20 -14.57
C ASN A 100 36.67 -9.38 -14.04
N GLU A 101 35.47 -9.96 -14.04
CA GLU A 101 34.23 -9.30 -13.63
C GLU A 101 34.31 -8.74 -12.20
N THR A 102 34.74 -9.54 -11.23
CA THR A 102 34.83 -9.15 -9.82
C THR A 102 35.78 -7.98 -9.58
N LEU A 103 36.89 -7.90 -10.32
CA LEU A 103 37.85 -6.80 -10.18
C LEU A 103 37.42 -5.55 -10.95
N HIS A 104 36.99 -5.71 -12.19
CA HIS A 104 36.76 -4.58 -13.09
C HIS A 104 35.40 -3.91 -12.88
N MET A 105 34.38 -4.67 -12.45
CA MET A 105 33.04 -4.12 -12.21
C MET A 105 32.81 -3.68 -10.76
N LYS A 106 33.80 -3.86 -9.87
CA LYS A 106 33.65 -3.60 -8.43
C LYS A 106 33.18 -2.19 -8.11
N SER A 107 33.85 -1.18 -8.65
CA SER A 107 33.50 0.23 -8.38
C SER A 107 32.09 0.59 -8.85
N VAL A 108 31.67 0.01 -9.98
CA VAL A 108 30.33 0.23 -10.53
C VAL A 108 29.27 -0.45 -9.66
N ALA A 109 29.55 -1.66 -9.19
CA ALA A 109 28.64 -2.38 -8.30
C ALA A 109 28.51 -1.68 -6.94
N GLU A 110 29.61 -1.20 -6.37
CA GLU A 110 29.64 -0.41 -5.14
C GLU A 110 28.82 0.89 -5.29
N GLU A 111 28.92 1.59 -6.42
CA GLU A 111 28.10 2.77 -6.71
C GLU A 111 26.58 2.48 -6.64
N TYR A 112 26.14 1.35 -7.20
CA TYR A 112 24.73 0.95 -7.11
C TYR A 112 24.33 0.57 -5.69
N LEU A 113 25.22 -0.12 -4.97
CA LEU A 113 24.97 -0.54 -3.59
C LEU A 113 24.84 0.67 -2.67
N ASP A 114 25.72 1.66 -2.82
CA ASP A 114 25.72 2.89 -2.04
C ASP A 114 24.40 3.65 -2.25
N LYS A 115 23.94 3.81 -3.49
CA LYS A 115 22.63 4.45 -3.78
C LYS A 115 21.45 3.69 -3.16
N ALA A 116 21.47 2.36 -3.20
CA ALA A 116 20.44 1.55 -2.57
C ALA A 116 20.50 1.68 -1.04
N TYR A 117 21.69 1.72 -0.46
CA TYR A 117 21.92 1.88 0.96
C TYR A 117 21.57 3.28 1.47
N GLU A 118 21.81 4.35 0.70
CA GLU A 118 21.32 5.70 0.99
C GLU A 118 19.79 5.75 1.14
N SER A 119 19.07 4.91 0.39
CA SER A 119 17.62 4.79 0.53
C SER A 119 17.23 4.11 1.84
N VAL A 120 18.00 3.11 2.28
CA VAL A 120 17.84 2.49 3.60
C VAL A 120 18.13 3.49 4.73
N LEU A 121 19.19 4.30 4.59
CA LEU A 121 19.54 5.33 5.57
C LEU A 121 18.44 6.39 5.71
N ARG A 122 17.90 6.88 4.60
CA ARG A 122 16.74 7.80 4.60
C ARG A 122 15.52 7.18 5.28
N CYS A 123 15.28 5.89 5.06
CA CYS A 123 14.22 5.19 5.77
C CYS A 123 14.46 5.21 7.30
N TYR A 124 15.69 5.04 7.78
CA TYR A 124 16.04 5.17 9.20
C TYR A 124 15.79 6.58 9.77
N GLU A 125 15.92 7.63 8.96
CA GLU A 125 15.52 8.98 9.37
C GLU A 125 14.01 9.03 9.64
N HIS A 126 13.18 8.43 8.78
CA HIS A 126 11.73 8.36 9.00
C HIS A 126 11.37 7.57 10.27
N PHE A 127 12.14 6.54 10.65
CA PHE A 127 11.95 5.88 11.95
C PHE A 127 12.18 6.86 13.11
N SER A 128 13.24 7.67 13.03
CA SER A 128 13.55 8.67 14.07
C SER A 128 12.52 9.80 14.16
N GLU A 129 11.86 10.13 13.05
CA GLU A 129 10.83 11.18 12.96
C GLU A 129 9.41 10.67 13.28
N CYS A 130 9.23 9.36 13.46
CA CYS A 130 7.92 8.77 13.70
C CYS A 130 7.32 9.28 15.02
N PRO A 131 6.06 9.78 15.04
CA PRO A 131 5.46 10.28 16.28
C PRO A 131 5.23 9.17 17.31
N GLU A 132 5.63 9.41 18.56
CA GLU A 132 5.45 8.45 19.67
C GLU A 132 3.99 8.04 19.87
N GLU A 133 3.06 8.97 19.69
CA GLU A 133 1.62 8.70 19.79
C GLU A 133 1.15 7.71 18.73
N ALA A 134 1.69 7.79 17.51
CA ALA A 134 1.35 6.85 16.44
C ALA A 134 1.84 5.44 16.75
N LEU A 135 3.02 5.30 17.35
CA LEU A 135 3.54 4.02 17.86
C LEU A 135 2.68 3.45 18.99
N ARG A 136 2.27 4.30 19.93
CA ARG A 136 1.40 3.91 21.04
C ARG A 136 0.05 3.39 20.52
N ILE A 137 -0.54 4.05 19.53
CA ILE A 137 -1.79 3.61 18.91
C ILE A 137 -1.60 2.27 18.18
N ALA A 138 -0.57 2.16 17.32
CA ALA A 138 -0.32 0.96 16.53
C ALA A 138 -0.03 -0.27 17.41
N SER A 139 0.78 -0.11 18.46
CA SER A 139 1.08 -1.19 19.40
C SER A 139 -0.13 -1.68 20.19
N GLN A 140 -1.20 -0.89 20.30
CA GLN A 140 -2.42 -1.21 21.04
C GLN A 140 -3.54 -1.79 20.17
N TYR A 141 -3.30 -2.06 18.88
CA TYR A 141 -4.32 -2.70 18.04
C TYR A 141 -4.73 -4.06 18.60
N LEU A 142 -6.00 -4.15 18.99
CA LEU A 142 -6.65 -5.41 19.38
C LEU A 142 -6.96 -6.28 18.16
N CYS A 143 -7.31 -5.65 17.04
CA CYS A 143 -7.58 -6.28 15.75
C CYS A 143 -6.86 -5.46 14.67
N PRO A 144 -5.54 -5.67 14.47
CA PRO A 144 -4.78 -4.96 13.45
C PRO A 144 -5.31 -5.30 12.04
N PRO A 145 -5.23 -4.38 11.07
CA PRO A 145 -5.49 -4.67 9.66
C PRO A 145 -4.55 -5.76 9.12
N ASP A 146 -5.03 -6.58 8.19
CA ASP A 146 -4.27 -7.68 7.61
C ASP A 146 -2.94 -7.22 7.01
N GLU A 147 -2.91 -6.03 6.40
CA GLU A 147 -1.69 -5.47 5.82
C GLU A 147 -0.67 -5.09 6.89
N ALA A 148 -1.10 -4.65 8.07
CA ALA A 148 -0.21 -4.36 9.19
C ALA A 148 0.41 -5.66 9.73
N ILE A 149 -0.39 -6.73 9.86
CA ILE A 149 0.08 -8.05 10.24
C ILE A 149 1.13 -8.55 9.25
N ALA A 150 0.76 -8.60 7.96
CA ALA A 150 1.65 -9.09 6.89
C ALA A 150 2.97 -8.29 6.82
N THR A 151 2.90 -6.97 7.00
CA THR A 151 4.09 -6.11 7.05
C THR A 151 5.00 -6.50 8.22
N MET A 152 4.44 -6.59 9.43
CA MET A 152 5.25 -6.85 10.62
C MET A 152 5.82 -8.27 10.66
N GLU A 153 5.05 -9.27 10.23
CA GLU A 153 5.53 -10.65 10.12
C GLU A 153 6.70 -10.73 9.14
N LEU A 154 6.59 -10.08 7.99
CA LEU A 154 7.67 -10.06 7.00
C LEU A 154 8.90 -9.30 7.50
N VAL A 155 8.73 -8.18 8.22
CA VAL A 155 9.84 -7.48 8.89
C VAL A 155 10.58 -8.41 9.84
N MET A 156 9.86 -9.19 10.65
CA MET A 156 10.46 -10.15 11.56
C MET A 156 11.21 -11.27 10.83
N LYS A 157 10.63 -11.83 9.77
CA LYS A 157 11.30 -12.85 8.92
C LYS A 157 12.57 -12.33 8.27
N VAL A 158 12.53 -11.13 7.68
CA VAL A 158 13.71 -10.49 7.06
C VAL A 158 14.79 -10.23 8.09
N ARG A 159 14.41 -9.93 9.34
CA ARG A 159 15.33 -9.78 10.47
C ARG A 159 15.89 -11.10 11.00
N GLY A 160 15.41 -12.23 10.48
CA GLY A 160 15.85 -13.59 10.85
C GLY A 160 15.23 -14.12 12.13
N GLU A 161 14.10 -13.57 12.57
CA GLU A 161 13.32 -14.17 13.67
C GLU A 161 12.70 -15.50 13.19
N ALA A 162 12.46 -16.43 14.12
CA ALA A 162 11.91 -17.74 13.76
C ALA A 162 10.45 -17.62 13.25
N PRO A 163 10.01 -18.46 12.29
CA PRO A 163 8.65 -18.37 11.74
C PRO A 163 7.54 -18.43 12.79
N GLU A 164 7.71 -19.27 13.81
CA GLU A 164 6.80 -19.41 14.96
C GLU A 164 6.71 -18.15 15.83
N ASP A 165 7.75 -17.32 15.85
CA ASP A 165 7.79 -16.07 16.62
C ASP A 165 7.26 -14.88 15.81
N CYS A 166 7.13 -15.02 14.48
CA CYS A 166 6.60 -14.00 13.58
C CYS A 166 5.09 -13.85 13.76
N THR A 167 4.69 -13.29 14.90
CA THR A 167 3.29 -13.06 15.28
C THR A 167 3.06 -11.58 15.55
N TRP A 168 1.82 -11.11 15.37
CA TRP A 168 1.45 -9.74 15.72
C TRP A 168 1.84 -9.37 17.16
N LYS A 169 1.60 -10.27 18.13
CA LYS A 169 1.91 -10.02 19.54
C LYS A 169 3.40 -9.81 19.77
N ALA A 170 4.27 -10.58 19.10
CA ALA A 170 5.71 -10.36 19.19
C ALA A 170 6.12 -9.05 18.49
N SER A 171 5.46 -8.70 17.39
CA SER A 171 5.71 -7.45 16.66
C SER A 171 5.40 -6.19 17.47
N GLN A 172 4.48 -6.24 18.43
CA GLN A 172 4.19 -5.12 19.35
C GLN A 172 5.43 -4.67 20.14
N VAL A 173 6.38 -5.58 20.39
CA VAL A 173 7.66 -5.22 21.02
C VAL A 173 8.50 -4.35 20.09
N LEU A 174 8.48 -4.63 18.78
CA LEU A 174 9.18 -3.82 17.77
C LEU A 174 8.57 -2.44 17.61
N LEU A 175 7.27 -2.31 17.88
CA LEU A 175 6.53 -1.06 17.89
C LEU A 175 6.64 -0.29 19.22
N SER A 176 7.37 -0.82 20.20
CA SER A 176 7.67 -0.06 21.42
C SER A 176 8.60 1.12 21.10
N ASN A 177 8.38 2.26 21.75
CA ASN A 177 9.12 3.50 21.50
C ASN A 177 10.65 3.26 21.50
N THR A 178 11.17 2.67 22.58
CA THR A 178 12.61 2.39 22.73
C THR A 178 13.12 1.47 21.63
N TYR A 179 12.38 0.41 21.27
CA TYR A 179 12.84 -0.49 20.22
C TYR A 179 12.85 0.18 18.85
N PHE A 180 11.76 0.85 18.52
CA PHE A 180 11.51 1.44 17.21
C PHE A 180 12.52 2.54 16.89
N HIS A 181 12.75 3.46 17.83
CA HIS A 181 13.67 4.59 17.64
C HIS A 181 15.14 4.23 17.89
N ASP A 182 15.46 3.47 18.95
CA ASP A 182 16.85 3.33 19.39
C ASP A 182 17.52 2.06 18.84
N PHE A 183 16.76 0.97 18.63
CA PHE A 183 17.35 -0.34 18.35
C PHE A 183 17.10 -0.85 16.93
N PHE A 184 15.98 -0.49 16.31
CA PHE A 184 15.59 -1.04 15.03
C PHE A 184 16.64 -0.79 13.94
N ALA A 185 17.02 0.48 13.75
CA ALA A 185 17.99 0.88 12.72
C ALA A 185 19.34 0.17 12.90
N THR A 186 19.89 0.16 14.12
CA THR A 186 21.20 -0.47 14.40
C THR A 186 21.18 -1.98 14.17
N ARG A 187 20.11 -2.67 14.60
CA ARG A 187 19.99 -4.12 14.42
C ARG A 187 19.76 -4.49 12.96
N SER A 188 18.94 -3.73 12.25
CA SER A 188 18.67 -3.93 10.82
C SER A 188 19.90 -3.66 9.96
N ASP A 189 20.65 -2.59 10.24
CA ASP A 189 21.91 -2.29 9.56
C ASP A 189 22.97 -3.39 9.76
N SER A 190 23.11 -3.87 10.99
CA SER A 190 24.01 -4.99 11.31
C SER A 190 23.67 -6.24 10.51
N LEU A 191 22.38 -6.49 10.25
CA LEU A 191 21.93 -7.63 9.44
C LEU A 191 22.28 -7.47 7.96
N LEU A 192 22.06 -6.29 7.38
CA LEU A 192 22.40 -6.02 5.97
C LEU A 192 23.89 -6.17 5.69
N LYS A 193 24.73 -5.82 6.66
CA LYS A 193 26.20 -5.96 6.60
C LYS A 193 26.66 -7.40 6.78
N ARG A 194 25.96 -8.19 7.60
CA ARG A 194 26.32 -9.58 7.90
C ARG A 194 25.87 -10.56 6.82
N CYS A 195 24.73 -10.31 6.19
CA CYS A 195 24.13 -11.20 5.21
C CYS A 195 24.45 -10.74 3.78
N ASP A 196 25.12 -11.60 3.01
CA ASP A 196 25.34 -11.35 1.58
C ASP A 196 24.01 -11.36 0.83
N LEU A 197 23.19 -12.39 1.02
CA LEU A 197 21.86 -12.51 0.43
C LEU A 197 20.85 -13.01 1.46
N LEU A 198 19.58 -12.65 1.27
CA LEU A 198 18.47 -13.30 1.96
C LEU A 198 18.29 -14.72 1.45
N SER A 199 17.63 -15.56 2.25
CA SER A 199 17.20 -16.88 1.77
C SER A 199 16.23 -16.73 0.59
N TYR A 200 16.21 -17.74 -0.29
CA TYR A 200 15.37 -17.73 -1.49
C TYR A 200 13.89 -17.51 -1.16
N ASP A 201 13.40 -18.15 -0.09
CA ASP A 201 12.00 -18.04 0.32
C ASP A 201 11.66 -16.65 0.84
N VAL A 202 12.52 -16.08 1.69
CA VAL A 202 12.31 -14.73 2.24
C VAL A 202 12.40 -13.69 1.12
N MET A 203 13.36 -13.82 0.19
CA MET A 203 13.46 -12.90 -0.94
C MET A 203 12.19 -12.94 -1.81
N ASN A 204 11.64 -14.13 -2.08
CA ASN A 204 10.39 -14.27 -2.81
C ASN A 204 9.19 -13.67 -2.06
N GLU A 205 9.12 -13.84 -0.75
CA GLU A 205 8.08 -13.22 0.07
C GLU A 205 8.16 -11.69 0.03
N VAL A 206 9.36 -11.12 0.16
CA VAL A 206 9.61 -9.68 0.05
C VAL A 206 9.18 -9.15 -1.32
N GLU A 207 9.48 -9.89 -2.38
CA GLU A 207 9.15 -9.51 -3.75
C GLU A 207 7.63 -9.52 -3.99
N ARG A 208 6.95 -10.60 -3.60
CA ARG A 208 5.48 -10.68 -3.67
C ARG A 208 4.81 -9.60 -2.82
N PHE A 209 5.35 -9.32 -1.64
CA PHE A 209 4.85 -8.25 -0.78
C PHE A 209 4.95 -6.91 -1.51
N CYS A 210 6.11 -6.58 -2.07
CA CYS A 210 6.31 -5.31 -2.75
C CYS A 210 5.64 -5.21 -4.13
N ASP A 211 5.18 -6.34 -4.70
CA ASP A 211 4.38 -6.38 -5.93
C ASP A 211 2.87 -6.18 -5.66
N ASN A 212 2.44 -6.21 -4.40
CA ASN A 212 1.04 -6.00 -4.01
C ASN A 212 0.76 -4.50 -3.77
N PRO A 213 -0.23 -3.87 -4.45
CA PRO A 213 -0.55 -2.46 -4.26
C PRO A 213 -1.03 -2.12 -2.83
N HIS A 214 -1.63 -3.07 -2.11
CA HIS A 214 -2.05 -2.89 -0.71
C HIS A 214 -0.86 -2.73 0.24
N HIS A 215 0.32 -3.19 -0.17
CA HIS A 215 1.59 -3.03 0.55
C HIS A 215 2.49 -1.97 -0.10
N SER A 216 1.92 -1.11 -0.94
CA SER A 216 2.62 0.09 -1.37
C SER A 216 2.89 0.99 -0.16
N VAL A 217 4.04 1.67 -0.16
CA VAL A 217 4.45 2.55 0.94
C VAL A 217 3.33 3.54 1.32
N LEU A 218 2.71 4.17 0.32
CA LEU A 218 1.59 5.10 0.53
C LEU A 218 0.36 4.43 1.15
N ALA A 219 0.01 3.20 0.74
CA ALA A 219 -1.12 2.48 1.33
C ALA A 219 -0.85 2.14 2.80
N LEU A 220 0.38 1.74 3.14
CA LEU A 220 0.77 1.42 4.51
C LEU A 220 0.80 2.66 5.42
N TYR A 221 1.28 3.82 4.92
CA TYR A 221 1.20 5.08 5.66
C TYR A 221 -0.24 5.53 5.93
N ARG A 222 -1.22 5.17 5.10
CA ARG A 222 -2.65 5.43 5.36
C ARG A 222 -3.20 4.58 6.50
N ILE A 223 -2.61 3.41 6.76
CA ILE A 223 -2.99 2.57 7.90
C ILE A 223 -2.44 3.19 9.18
N SER A 224 -1.13 3.40 9.25
CA SER A 224 -0.48 4.16 10.33
C SER A 224 0.95 4.52 9.95
N THR A 225 1.48 5.59 10.55
CA THR A 225 2.87 6.03 10.30
C THR A 225 3.90 4.93 10.57
N PRO A 226 3.89 4.21 11.72
CA PRO A 226 4.90 3.18 11.99
C PRO A 226 4.88 2.03 10.98
N ILE A 227 3.69 1.60 10.56
CA ILE A 227 3.53 0.53 9.57
C ILE A 227 4.01 1.01 8.19
N GLY A 228 3.75 2.28 7.84
CA GLY A 228 4.32 2.93 6.66
C GLY A 228 5.85 2.89 6.65
N CYS A 229 6.51 3.29 7.75
CA CYS A 229 7.97 3.24 7.86
C CYS A 229 8.52 1.80 7.73
N MET A 230 7.87 0.82 8.35
CA MET A 230 8.23 -0.59 8.26
C MET A 230 8.07 -1.14 6.83
N GLY A 231 7.00 -0.75 6.14
CA GLY A 231 6.79 -1.07 4.73
C GLY A 231 7.85 -0.45 3.83
N GLU A 232 8.13 0.84 4.00
CA GLU A 232 9.19 1.55 3.28
C GLU A 232 10.55 0.86 3.45
N TRP A 233 10.87 0.45 4.68
CA TRP A 233 12.09 -0.30 4.96
C TRP A 233 12.16 -1.61 4.18
N LEU A 234 11.07 -2.39 4.11
CA LEU A 234 11.03 -3.62 3.29
C LEU A 234 11.29 -3.34 1.81
N HIS A 235 10.73 -2.26 1.25
CA HIS A 235 10.99 -1.85 -0.14
C HIS A 235 12.47 -1.46 -0.34
N CYS A 236 13.08 -0.74 0.61
CA CYS A 236 14.50 -0.39 0.57
C CYS A 236 15.40 -1.62 0.69
N VAL A 237 15.09 -2.55 1.60
CA VAL A 237 15.81 -3.81 1.78
C VAL A 237 15.72 -4.68 0.53
N ARG A 238 14.53 -4.79 -0.08
CA ARG A 238 14.36 -5.46 -1.37
C ARG A 238 15.31 -4.89 -2.42
N ASN A 239 15.33 -3.56 -2.58
CA ASN A 239 16.18 -2.91 -3.57
C ASN A 239 17.68 -3.13 -3.29
N TYR A 240 18.08 -3.06 -2.02
CA TYR A 240 19.44 -3.37 -1.58
C TYR A 240 19.87 -4.79 -1.96
N TYR A 241 19.04 -5.80 -1.70
CA TYR A 241 19.35 -7.18 -2.09
C TYR A 241 19.19 -7.45 -3.59
N ARG A 242 18.28 -6.76 -4.29
CA ARG A 242 18.23 -6.79 -5.77
C ARG A 242 19.56 -6.35 -6.39
N VAL A 243 20.19 -5.29 -5.85
CA VAL A 243 21.54 -4.87 -6.30
C VAL A 243 22.55 -5.99 -6.11
N LYS A 244 22.61 -6.60 -4.92
CA LYS A 244 23.52 -7.73 -4.67
C LYS A 244 23.26 -8.94 -5.58
N LEU A 245 21.98 -9.25 -5.87
CA LEU A 245 21.60 -10.34 -6.78
C LEU A 245 22.03 -10.07 -8.22
N VAL A 246 21.73 -8.88 -8.75
CA VAL A 246 22.04 -8.51 -10.14
C VAL A 246 23.54 -8.41 -10.38
N THR A 247 24.28 -7.90 -9.39
CA THR A 247 25.72 -7.72 -9.48
C THR A 247 26.52 -8.95 -9.06
N ALA A 248 25.88 -10.06 -8.67
CA ALA A 248 26.59 -11.29 -8.33
C ALA A 248 27.43 -11.79 -9.54
N PRO A 249 28.70 -12.17 -9.34
CA PRO A 249 29.38 -12.43 -8.07
C PRO A 249 30.10 -11.22 -7.43
N VAL A 250 30.06 -10.03 -8.03
CA VAL A 250 30.95 -8.89 -7.71
C VAL A 250 30.85 -8.43 -6.25
N LEU A 251 29.63 -8.29 -5.72
CA LEU A 251 29.38 -7.83 -4.35
C LEU A 251 29.27 -8.96 -3.31
N LEU A 252 29.42 -10.22 -3.71
CA LEU A 252 29.33 -11.34 -2.78
C LEU A 252 30.68 -11.55 -2.08
N SER A 253 30.65 -11.95 -0.80
CA SER A 253 31.87 -12.31 -0.08
C SER A 253 32.54 -13.50 -0.76
N GLN A 254 33.87 -13.48 -0.88
CA GLN A 254 34.64 -14.54 -1.52
C GLN A 254 34.79 -15.75 -0.58
N ASN A 255 33.84 -16.67 -0.67
CA ASN A 255 33.77 -17.90 0.13
C ASN A 255 33.67 -19.12 -0.79
N ALA A 256 33.86 -20.33 -0.26
CA ALA A 256 33.76 -21.58 -1.05
C ALA A 256 32.39 -21.74 -1.74
N ASP A 257 31.33 -21.15 -1.17
CA ASP A 257 29.95 -21.24 -1.67
C ASP A 257 29.59 -20.17 -2.72
N THR A 258 30.45 -19.19 -3.01
CA THR A 258 30.10 -18.04 -3.87
C THR A 258 29.67 -18.46 -5.27
N GLY A 259 30.27 -19.51 -5.83
CA GLY A 259 29.86 -20.06 -7.12
C GLY A 259 28.42 -20.57 -7.12
N ARG A 260 28.05 -21.39 -6.11
CA ARG A 260 26.68 -21.91 -5.95
C ARG A 260 25.67 -20.79 -5.75
N ILE A 261 26.00 -19.81 -4.91
CA ILE A 261 25.14 -18.68 -4.59
C ILE A 261 24.91 -17.80 -5.83
N THR A 262 25.94 -17.59 -6.64
CA THR A 262 25.85 -16.83 -7.89
C THR A 262 24.92 -17.51 -8.90
N GLU A 263 25.02 -18.83 -9.05
CA GLU A 263 24.11 -19.56 -9.94
C GLU A 263 22.66 -19.55 -9.43
N GLN A 264 22.46 -19.62 -8.11
CA GLN A 264 21.13 -19.44 -7.52
C GLN A 264 20.57 -18.03 -7.79
N ALA A 265 21.39 -16.99 -7.65
CA ALA A 265 21.00 -15.61 -7.94
C ALA A 265 20.61 -15.45 -9.42
N LYS A 266 21.41 -15.99 -10.35
CA LYS A 266 21.09 -15.98 -11.79
C LYS A 266 19.79 -16.72 -12.10
N ALA A 267 19.58 -17.90 -11.52
CA ALA A 267 18.36 -18.68 -11.71
C ALA A 267 17.12 -17.95 -11.16
N TRP A 268 17.26 -17.28 -10.02
CA TRP A 268 16.22 -16.45 -9.44
C TRP A 268 15.87 -15.26 -10.35
N LEU A 269 16.88 -14.49 -10.80
CA LEU A 269 16.68 -13.35 -11.71
C LEU A 269 16.02 -13.77 -13.03
N HIS A 270 16.47 -14.88 -13.61
CA HIS A 270 15.85 -15.44 -14.81
C HIS A 270 14.37 -15.77 -14.56
N THR A 271 14.04 -16.36 -13.41
CA THR A 271 12.65 -16.69 -13.06
C THR A 271 11.79 -15.43 -12.90
N MET A 272 12.29 -14.42 -12.19
CA MET A 272 11.54 -13.18 -11.94
C MET A 272 11.37 -12.31 -13.19
N SER A 273 12.39 -12.24 -14.04
CA SER A 273 12.37 -11.36 -15.23
C SER A 273 11.79 -12.02 -16.48
N LEU A 274 11.96 -13.34 -16.64
CA LEU A 274 11.58 -14.08 -17.86
C LEU A 274 10.55 -15.21 -17.62
N GLY A 275 10.26 -15.58 -16.36
CA GLY A 275 9.53 -16.82 -16.03
C GLY A 275 8.06 -16.90 -16.45
N GLU A 276 7.36 -15.77 -16.62
CA GLU A 276 5.93 -15.75 -16.98
C GLU A 276 5.64 -16.28 -18.40
N GLU A 277 6.65 -16.35 -19.28
CA GLU A 277 6.44 -16.67 -20.69
C GLU A 277 6.12 -18.16 -20.94
N ARG A 278 6.52 -19.06 -20.05
CA ARG A 278 6.28 -20.51 -20.24
C ARG A 278 4.83 -20.92 -19.98
N GLY A 279 4.14 -20.26 -19.04
CA GLY A 279 2.79 -20.66 -18.62
C GLY A 279 1.69 -20.31 -19.63
N GLN A 280 1.83 -19.21 -20.38
CA GLN A 280 0.81 -18.77 -21.34
C GLN A 280 0.84 -19.57 -22.65
N ASN A 281 2.04 -19.96 -23.13
CA ASN A 281 2.17 -20.80 -24.32
C ASN A 281 1.66 -22.23 -24.09
N GLN A 282 1.80 -22.78 -22.87
CA GLN A 282 1.23 -24.08 -22.53
C GLN A 282 -0.30 -24.08 -22.47
N LYS A 283 -0.92 -23.04 -21.89
CA LYS A 283 -2.39 -22.94 -21.84
C LYS A 283 -3.04 -22.75 -23.22
N GLN A 284 -2.37 -22.09 -24.16
CA GLN A 284 -2.85 -21.94 -25.54
C GLN A 284 -2.73 -23.21 -26.38
N GLN A 285 -1.81 -24.13 -26.06
CA GLN A 285 -1.66 -25.39 -26.78
C GLN A 285 -2.63 -26.51 -26.32
N THR A 286 -3.18 -26.42 -25.11
CA THR A 286 -4.16 -27.40 -24.59
C THR A 286 -5.62 -27.08 -24.90
N ALA A 287 -5.93 -25.96 -25.57
CA ALA A 287 -7.29 -25.61 -25.99
C ALA A 287 -7.60 -26.16 -27.39
N THR A 288 -7.57 -27.49 -27.54
CA THR A 288 -8.20 -28.17 -28.70
C THR A 288 -9.67 -28.43 -28.36
N PRO A 289 -10.64 -28.15 -29.26
CA PRO A 289 -12.05 -28.25 -28.92
C PRO A 289 -12.47 -29.72 -28.81
N LEU A 290 -12.86 -30.14 -27.60
CA LEU A 290 -13.45 -31.45 -27.34
C LEU A 290 -14.81 -31.53 -28.05
N LYS A 291 -14.93 -32.46 -29.01
CA LYS A 291 -16.21 -32.87 -29.58
C LYS A 291 -17.07 -33.52 -28.49
N THR A 292 -18.29 -33.02 -28.41
CA THR A 292 -19.42 -33.53 -27.62
C THR A 292 -19.81 -34.95 -28.02
N SER A 293 -20.05 -35.81 -27.03
CA SER A 293 -21.15 -36.80 -26.99
C SER A 293 -21.25 -37.49 -25.61
N PRO A 294 -22.41 -38.07 -25.25
CA PRO A 294 -22.95 -37.97 -23.90
C PRO A 294 -23.02 -39.29 -23.10
N SER A 295 -23.30 -39.11 -21.80
CA SER A 295 -23.94 -40.04 -20.84
C SER A 295 -23.11 -41.14 -20.21
N GLY A 296 -23.27 -41.28 -18.88
CA GLY A 296 -22.77 -42.40 -18.08
C GLY A 296 -22.63 -42.05 -16.61
N SER A 297 -23.73 -42.15 -15.86
CA SER A 297 -23.76 -42.05 -14.40
C SER A 297 -23.05 -43.23 -13.71
N SER A 298 -22.31 -42.96 -12.63
CA SER A 298 -22.23 -43.91 -11.50
C SER A 298 -21.65 -43.24 -10.25
N HIS A 299 -22.40 -43.36 -9.15
CA HIS A 299 -22.00 -43.08 -7.78
C HIS A 299 -20.77 -43.88 -7.33
N SER A 300 -19.95 -43.29 -6.46
CA SER A 300 -19.28 -44.03 -5.37
C SER A 300 -18.79 -43.08 -4.28
N THR A 301 -19.15 -43.41 -3.05
CA THR A 301 -18.84 -42.80 -1.76
C THR A 301 -17.60 -43.43 -1.11
N ALA A 302 -17.13 -42.78 -0.03
CA ALA A 302 -16.30 -43.30 1.08
C ALA A 302 -14.82 -43.59 0.75
N ALA A 303 -13.86 -43.56 1.67
CA ALA A 303 -13.60 -43.03 3.02
C ALA A 303 -12.18 -43.56 3.35
N ASP A 304 -11.58 -43.05 4.43
CA ASP A 304 -10.42 -43.62 5.14
C ASP A 304 -9.06 -43.61 4.43
N ALA A 305 -7.92 -43.52 5.12
CA ALA A 305 -7.54 -43.20 6.50
C ALA A 305 -6.00 -43.32 6.53
N VAL A 306 -5.43 -43.03 7.70
CA VAL A 306 -4.16 -43.55 8.21
C VAL A 306 -2.96 -42.61 8.12
N ALA A 307 -2.83 -41.89 9.23
CA ALA A 307 -1.59 -41.41 9.83
C ALA A 307 -0.51 -42.50 9.95
N ARG A 308 0.75 -42.10 9.83
CA ARG A 308 1.86 -42.66 10.62
C ARG A 308 2.96 -41.61 10.81
N SER A 309 3.16 -41.31 12.08
CA SER A 309 4.24 -40.55 12.71
C SER A 309 5.54 -41.36 12.83
N ALA A 310 6.67 -40.64 12.89
CA ALA A 310 7.89 -40.88 13.72
C ALA A 310 9.04 -40.07 13.08
N SER A 311 9.50 -38.93 13.62
CA SER A 311 10.25 -38.69 14.87
C SER A 311 11.61 -39.42 14.92
N THR A 312 12.69 -38.66 14.75
CA THR A 312 13.96 -38.84 15.49
C THR A 312 14.68 -37.48 15.51
N ASP A 313 14.84 -36.96 16.72
CA ASP A 313 15.63 -35.79 17.08
C ASP A 313 17.14 -36.08 17.09
N ASP A 314 17.87 -35.01 16.78
CA ASP A 314 19.05 -34.44 17.43
C ASP A 314 20.42 -35.15 17.61
N THR A 315 21.41 -34.28 17.35
CA THR A 315 22.77 -34.15 17.95
C THR A 315 23.88 -35.10 17.51
N GLU A 316 24.90 -34.56 16.82
CA GLU A 316 26.17 -34.17 17.47
C GLU A 316 27.17 -33.51 16.49
N LEU A 317 27.71 -32.37 16.91
CA LEU A 317 28.94 -31.73 16.42
C LEU A 317 30.17 -32.56 16.84
N GLY A 318 31.17 -32.71 15.97
CA GLY A 318 32.44 -33.31 16.35
C GLY A 318 33.53 -33.34 15.28
N VAL A 319 34.14 -32.18 15.02
CA VAL A 319 35.58 -31.97 14.73
C VAL A 319 36.32 -33.02 13.89
N VAL A 320 36.63 -32.68 12.63
CA VAL A 320 38.01 -32.85 12.09
C VAL A 320 38.34 -31.64 11.21
N ALA A 321 39.03 -30.68 11.81
CA ALA A 321 39.82 -29.68 11.11
C ALA A 321 41.28 -30.14 11.16
N ALA A 322 41.83 -30.54 10.03
CA ALA A 322 43.26 -30.44 9.70
C ALA A 322 43.45 -30.94 8.26
N VAL A 323 44.28 -30.21 7.50
CA VAL A 323 44.63 -30.42 6.08
C VAL A 323 43.67 -29.74 5.09
N HIS A 324 43.79 -28.42 4.96
CA HIS A 324 43.73 -27.77 3.64
C HIS A 324 44.40 -26.38 3.64
N ASP A 325 45.60 -26.28 4.23
CA ASP A 325 46.56 -25.23 3.86
C ASP A 325 47.39 -25.77 2.70
N ASN A 326 46.93 -25.48 1.47
CA ASN A 326 47.70 -25.40 0.22
C ASN A 326 46.74 -25.63 -0.97
N GLN A 327 46.04 -24.57 -1.39
CA GLN A 327 45.64 -24.27 -2.78
C GLN A 327 44.80 -22.98 -2.80
N SER A 328 45.44 -21.82 -2.58
CA SER A 328 44.98 -20.57 -3.19
C SER A 328 45.41 -20.56 -4.66
N GLU A 329 44.87 -21.48 -5.45
CA GLU A 329 44.65 -21.20 -6.86
C GLU A 329 43.31 -20.48 -6.91
N VAL A 330 43.37 -19.16 -7.03
CA VAL A 330 42.23 -18.34 -7.47
C VAL A 330 41.94 -18.80 -8.90
N LEU A 331 41.20 -19.89 -9.04
CA LEU A 331 40.67 -20.33 -10.32
C LEU A 331 39.85 -19.15 -10.85
N PRO A 332 40.20 -18.59 -12.03
CA PRO A 332 39.40 -17.52 -12.60
C PRO A 332 38.00 -18.11 -12.82
N LEU A 333 37.03 -17.61 -12.06
CA LEU A 333 35.61 -17.84 -12.33
C LEU A 333 35.42 -17.49 -13.80
N SER A 334 35.14 -18.54 -14.60
CA SER A 334 35.01 -18.47 -16.05
C SER A 334 34.12 -17.29 -16.43
N THR A 335 34.70 -16.27 -17.05
CA THR A 335 33.96 -15.12 -17.51
C THR A 335 33.10 -15.55 -18.69
N ASN A 336 31.78 -15.44 -18.55
CA ASN A 336 30.86 -15.72 -19.66
C ASN A 336 31.26 -14.87 -20.88
N PRO A 337 31.21 -15.43 -22.10
CA PRO A 337 31.53 -14.70 -23.31
C PRO A 337 30.57 -13.50 -23.46
N SER A 338 31.08 -12.38 -23.98
CA SER A 338 30.29 -11.15 -24.25
C SER A 338 29.00 -11.44 -25.03
N SER A 339 29.02 -12.45 -25.91
CA SER A 339 27.85 -12.94 -26.66
C SER A 339 26.69 -13.36 -25.77
N GLU A 340 26.93 -14.08 -24.66
CA GLU A 340 25.86 -14.54 -23.76
C GLU A 340 25.21 -13.35 -23.03
N ALA A 341 26.00 -12.36 -22.61
CA ALA A 341 25.49 -11.15 -22.00
C ALA A 341 24.63 -10.34 -22.98
N ALA A 342 25.07 -10.22 -24.24
CA ALA A 342 24.33 -9.54 -25.29
C ALA A 342 23.00 -10.24 -25.63
N GLU A 343 22.99 -11.58 -25.70
CA GLU A 343 21.78 -12.38 -25.89
C GLU A 343 20.79 -12.19 -24.73
N MET A 344 21.28 -12.16 -23.49
CA MET A 344 20.46 -11.91 -22.31
C MET A 344 19.85 -10.50 -22.34
N VAL A 345 20.63 -9.46 -22.69
CA VAL A 345 20.12 -8.08 -22.85
C VAL A 345 19.01 -8.04 -23.90
N GLN A 346 19.19 -8.72 -25.03
CA GLN A 346 18.16 -8.77 -26.07
C GLN A 346 16.88 -9.47 -25.59
N SER A 347 17.02 -10.56 -24.83
CA SER A 347 15.88 -11.26 -24.22
C SER A 347 15.14 -10.38 -23.22
N LEU A 348 15.86 -9.68 -22.34
CA LEU A 348 15.30 -8.76 -21.36
C LEU A 348 14.59 -7.56 -22.01
N ARG A 349 15.18 -6.97 -23.06
CA ARG A 349 14.55 -5.88 -23.83
C ARG A 349 13.24 -6.33 -24.49
N HIS A 350 13.21 -7.55 -25.02
CA HIS A 350 12.00 -8.13 -25.59
C HIS A 350 10.92 -8.38 -24.53
N SER A 351 11.31 -8.94 -23.38
CA SER A 351 10.43 -9.10 -22.21
C SER A 351 9.87 -7.76 -21.74
N LEU A 352 10.72 -6.72 -21.63
CA LEU A 352 10.34 -5.37 -21.25
C LEU A 352 9.35 -4.74 -22.24
N TYR A 353 9.59 -4.89 -23.55
CA TYR A 353 8.68 -4.40 -24.58
C TYR A 353 7.30 -5.05 -24.45
N ARG A 354 7.25 -6.37 -24.33
CA ARG A 354 6.00 -7.12 -24.12
C ARG A 354 5.29 -6.71 -22.83
N LEU A 355 6.03 -6.53 -21.74
CA LEU A 355 5.48 -6.06 -20.47
C LEU A 355 4.81 -4.70 -20.63
N ARG A 356 5.49 -3.74 -21.27
CA ARG A 356 4.95 -2.40 -21.56
C ARG A 356 3.72 -2.45 -22.47
N GLU A 357 3.69 -3.33 -23.46
CA GLU A 357 2.50 -3.52 -24.29
C GLU A 357 1.30 -4.03 -23.49
N ARG A 358 1.51 -4.99 -22.59
CA ARG A 358 0.46 -5.49 -21.68
C ARG A 358 -0.04 -4.41 -20.75
N VAL A 359 0.87 -3.63 -20.15
CA VAL A 359 0.51 -2.49 -19.29
C VAL A 359 -0.34 -1.47 -20.05
N ARG A 360 0.05 -1.09 -21.27
CA ARG A 360 -0.78 -0.18 -22.10
C ARG A 360 -2.16 -0.73 -22.41
N ALA A 361 -2.30 -2.05 -22.58
CA ALA A 361 -3.61 -2.66 -22.79
C ALA A 361 -4.48 -2.57 -21.52
N ILE A 362 -3.88 -2.83 -20.35
CA ILE A 362 -4.52 -2.73 -19.04
C ILE A 362 -4.93 -1.29 -18.73
N GLU A 363 -4.05 -0.31 -18.98
CA GLU A 363 -4.34 1.11 -18.77
C GLU A 363 -5.51 1.60 -19.62
N LYS A 364 -5.64 1.10 -20.86
CA LYS A 364 -6.81 1.41 -21.70
C LYS A 364 -8.08 0.83 -21.11
N GLU A 365 -8.04 -0.39 -20.59
CA GLU A 365 -9.18 -1.02 -19.93
C GLU A 365 -9.56 -0.30 -18.64
N GLU A 366 -8.58 0.01 -17.78
CA GLU A 366 -8.73 0.81 -16.56
C GLU A 366 -9.37 2.17 -16.89
N ALA A 367 -8.87 2.88 -17.90
CA ALA A 367 -9.39 4.18 -18.31
C ALA A 367 -10.85 4.12 -18.81
N VAL A 368 -11.25 3.04 -19.51
CA VAL A 368 -12.63 2.83 -19.93
C VAL A 368 -13.54 2.64 -18.71
N ILE A 369 -13.13 1.79 -17.76
CA ILE A 369 -13.89 1.50 -16.55
C ILE A 369 -14.01 2.75 -15.67
N GLU A 370 -12.92 3.49 -15.46
CA GLU A 370 -12.93 4.73 -14.70
C GLU A 370 -13.75 5.82 -15.37
N SER A 371 -13.70 5.93 -16.71
CA SER A 371 -14.51 6.90 -17.44
C SER A 371 -16.00 6.61 -17.28
N ASP A 372 -16.40 5.34 -17.34
CA ASP A 372 -17.78 4.94 -17.08
C ASP A 372 -18.19 5.20 -15.63
N MET A 373 -17.34 4.85 -14.66
CA MET A 373 -17.56 5.15 -13.24
C MET A 373 -17.74 6.66 -13.01
N ARG A 374 -16.85 7.50 -13.55
CA ARG A 374 -16.94 8.98 -13.46
C ARG A 374 -18.20 9.52 -14.10
N ALA A 375 -18.61 8.97 -15.26
CA ALA A 375 -19.87 9.35 -15.90
C ALA A 375 -21.08 9.01 -15.02
N LYS A 376 -21.12 7.83 -14.40
CA LYS A 376 -22.19 7.45 -13.46
C LYS A 376 -22.22 8.32 -12.22
N LEU A 377 -21.06 8.63 -11.64
CA LEU A 377 -20.96 9.54 -10.49
C LEU A 377 -21.43 10.94 -10.85
N SER A 378 -21.09 11.44 -12.05
CA SER A 378 -21.54 12.76 -12.52
C SER A 378 -23.05 12.82 -12.75
N VAL A 379 -23.68 11.74 -13.22
CA VAL A 379 -25.14 11.67 -13.37
C VAL A 379 -25.80 11.72 -12.00
N VAL A 380 -25.36 10.88 -11.06
CA VAL A 380 -25.88 10.90 -9.69
C VAL A 380 -25.68 12.28 -9.08
N GLN A 381 -24.48 12.86 -9.17
CA GLN A 381 -24.25 14.21 -8.66
C GLN A 381 -25.21 15.24 -9.29
N GLY A 382 -25.42 15.22 -10.61
CA GLY A 382 -26.35 16.15 -11.27
C GLY A 382 -27.81 15.99 -10.82
N ASP A 383 -28.27 14.75 -10.61
CA ASP A 383 -29.63 14.48 -10.14
C ASP A 383 -29.87 15.01 -8.71
N TYR A 384 -28.84 14.91 -7.85
CA TYR A 384 -28.91 15.41 -6.48
C TYR A 384 -28.63 16.92 -6.38
N ASP A 385 -27.71 17.48 -7.17
CA ASP A 385 -27.49 18.94 -7.23
C ASP A 385 -28.77 19.65 -7.67
N GLY A 386 -29.54 19.06 -8.60
CA GLY A 386 -30.83 19.60 -9.05
C GLY A 386 -31.95 19.55 -8.01
N THR A 387 -31.79 18.83 -6.90
CA THR A 387 -32.83 18.64 -5.86
C THR A 387 -32.41 19.12 -4.48
N MET A 388 -31.17 18.86 -4.06
CA MET A 388 -30.62 19.29 -2.77
C MET A 388 -30.34 20.79 -2.75
N VAL A 389 -29.72 21.37 -3.79
CA VAL A 389 -29.37 22.80 -3.78
C VAL A 389 -30.60 23.69 -3.62
N PRO A 390 -31.71 23.49 -4.37
CA PRO A 390 -32.93 24.26 -4.13
C PRO A 390 -33.52 24.08 -2.73
N LEU A 391 -33.39 22.90 -2.12
CA LEU A 391 -33.86 22.63 -0.76
C LEU A 391 -32.95 23.28 0.30
N GLU A 392 -31.64 23.33 0.06
CA GLU A 392 -30.68 24.07 0.88
C GLU A 392 -30.99 25.56 0.86
N ASP A 393 -31.23 26.14 -0.33
CA ASP A 393 -31.62 27.54 -0.48
C ASP A 393 -32.93 27.85 0.27
N GLN A 394 -33.93 26.96 0.15
CA GLN A 394 -35.21 27.08 0.87
C GLN A 394 -35.05 26.95 2.38
N LEU A 395 -34.22 26.02 2.84
CA LEU A 395 -33.91 25.84 4.25
C LEU A 395 -33.18 27.07 4.83
N GLU A 396 -32.24 27.64 4.08
CA GLU A 396 -31.54 28.87 4.47
C GLU A 396 -32.52 30.05 4.57
N GLU A 397 -33.40 30.23 3.59
CA GLU A 397 -34.42 31.30 3.58
C GLU A 397 -35.41 31.15 4.75
N THR A 398 -35.94 29.94 4.96
CA THR A 398 -36.89 29.65 6.05
C THR A 398 -36.24 29.81 7.42
N THR A 399 -35.01 29.33 7.59
CA THR A 399 -34.23 29.51 8.83
C THR A 399 -33.94 30.99 9.10
N ALA A 400 -33.57 31.76 8.07
CA ALA A 400 -33.35 33.20 8.22
C ALA A 400 -34.64 33.93 8.64
N CYS A 401 -35.78 33.61 8.03
CA CYS A 401 -37.08 34.14 8.42
C CYS A 401 -37.46 33.77 9.85
N PHE A 402 -37.26 32.51 10.25
CA PHE A 402 -37.47 32.06 11.63
C PHE A 402 -36.62 32.86 12.62
N LEU A 403 -35.32 33.01 12.36
CA LEU A 403 -34.39 33.75 13.21
C LEU A 403 -34.76 35.24 13.32
N GLU A 404 -35.08 35.91 12.22
CA GLU A 404 -35.50 37.31 12.25
C GLU A 404 -36.73 37.50 13.14
N ARG A 405 -37.72 36.61 13.04
CA ARG A 405 -38.97 36.69 13.79
C ARG A 405 -38.79 36.34 15.27
N ALA A 406 -38.00 35.30 15.56
CA ALA A 406 -37.63 34.94 16.92
C ALA A 406 -36.84 36.07 17.62
N MET A 407 -35.94 36.74 16.90
CA MET A 407 -35.15 37.85 17.44
C MET A 407 -35.97 39.12 17.71
N ARG A 408 -37.01 39.42 16.91
CA ARG A 408 -37.96 40.52 17.20
C ARG A 408 -38.72 40.32 18.51
N LYS A 409 -38.94 39.06 18.94
CA LYS A 409 -39.56 38.73 20.24
C LYS A 409 -38.65 39.04 21.43
N THR A 410 -37.33 39.13 21.21
CA THR A 410 -36.33 39.42 22.25
C THR A 410 -35.97 40.89 22.41
N ASP A 411 -36.42 41.80 21.54
CA ASP A 411 -36.24 43.24 21.80
C ASP A 411 -37.11 43.65 23.00
N PRO A 412 -36.52 43.97 24.16
CA PRO A 412 -37.30 44.36 25.31
C PRO A 412 -37.97 45.68 25.00
N VAL A 413 -39.30 45.66 24.92
CA VAL A 413 -40.12 46.87 25.08
C VAL A 413 -39.61 47.58 26.32
N VAL A 414 -39.01 48.75 26.06
CA VAL A 414 -38.63 49.83 26.97
C VAL A 414 -39.19 49.62 28.38
N ALA A 415 -38.29 49.34 29.32
CA ALA A 415 -38.63 49.32 30.74
C ALA A 415 -39.45 50.58 31.08
N PRO A 416 -40.61 50.47 31.76
CA PRO A 416 -41.37 51.63 32.17
C PRO A 416 -40.48 52.54 33.02
N PRO A 417 -40.55 53.88 32.87
CA PRO A 417 -39.76 54.77 33.69
C PRO A 417 -40.07 54.49 35.16
N SER A 418 -39.06 54.08 35.90
CA SER A 418 -39.15 53.84 37.35
C SER A 418 -39.77 55.07 38.02
N MET A 419 -40.87 54.87 38.74
CA MET A 419 -41.52 55.88 39.59
C MET A 419 -40.66 56.29 40.82
N GLU A 420 -39.35 56.49 40.65
CA GLU A 420 -38.47 57.01 41.71
C GLU A 420 -38.19 58.52 41.58
N ALA A 421 -38.64 59.19 40.50
CA ALA A 421 -38.39 60.62 40.30
C ALA A 421 -39.49 61.57 40.82
N ALA A 422 -40.50 61.09 41.55
CA ALA A 422 -41.58 61.93 42.11
C ALA A 422 -41.38 62.33 43.59
N ALA A 423 -40.22 62.03 44.20
CA ALA A 423 -39.93 62.34 45.61
C ALA A 423 -38.76 63.32 45.81
N ALA A 424 -38.43 64.14 44.80
CA ALA A 424 -37.38 65.15 44.91
C ALA A 424 -37.85 66.52 44.38
N LEU A 425 -38.89 67.07 45.02
CA LEU A 425 -39.20 68.50 45.08
C LEU A 425 -40.12 68.72 46.28
N ALA A 426 -39.52 68.59 47.47
CA ALA A 426 -39.97 69.21 48.70
C ALA A 426 -38.91 70.26 49.10
#